data_AF-A0AAJ7J2L7-F1
#
_entry.id   AF-A0AAJ7J2L7-F1
#
_cell.length_a   1.000
_cell.length_b   1.000
_cell.length_c   1.000
_cell.angle_alpha   90.00
_cell.angle_beta   90.00
_cell.angle_gamma   90.00
#
_symmetry.space_group_name_H-M   'P 1'
#
loop_
_entity.id
_entity.type
_entity.pdbx_description
1 polymer ?
#
loop_
_entity_poly.entity_id
_entity_poly.type
_entity_poly.pdbx_seq_one_letter_code
_entity_poly.pdbx_strand_id
1 'polypeptide(L)'
;MQGTIIENLSGRKLSVLVILLIIAQIVCFLIGGLIAPTPAGSQNILGTPCKDIRINGSEPGDGKWFYSRGKGACTAVDMNRFSFDSHHQAYQVVYTFQMPVPRNKMQLDYSRWQQNLIGVLQVDIVYHSQIEIAPRTKITLDARLAYRNKGDSDDAWKPYAASVVERMLDCSINDEMEQYNYNCSTIPLFELGSLFHDYYLLNIRLPADTDRNI
;
A
#
# COMPACT_ATOMS: atom_id res chain seq x y z
N MET A 1 -28.85 18.34 48.88
CA MET A 1 -27.85 17.86 47.89
C MET A 1 -27.62 16.39 48.18
N GLN A 2 -28.13 15.47 47.35
CA GLN A 2 -27.88 14.04 47.52
C GLN A 2 -26.44 13.76 47.11
N GLY A 3 -25.62 13.30 48.05
CA GLY A 3 -24.24 12.86 47.81
C GLY A 3 -24.17 11.78 46.75
N THR A 4 -23.03 11.69 46.08
CA THR A 4 -22.82 10.76 44.96
C THR A 4 -23.00 9.31 45.41
N ILE A 5 -23.35 8.40 44.49
CA ILE A 5 -23.66 6.99 44.79
C ILE A 5 -22.53 6.30 45.59
N ILE A 6 -21.29 6.74 45.41
CA ILE A 6 -20.10 6.21 46.08
C ILE A 6 -20.06 6.61 47.57
N GLU A 7 -20.57 7.79 47.94
CA GLU A 7 -20.58 8.28 49.33
C GLU A 7 -21.65 7.60 50.20
N ASN A 8 -22.73 7.09 49.58
CA ASN A 8 -23.82 6.38 50.27
C ASN A 8 -23.68 4.85 50.20
N LEU A 9 -22.64 4.31 49.57
CA LEU A 9 -22.48 2.87 49.41
C LEU A 9 -21.76 2.24 50.61
N SER A 10 -22.40 1.23 51.22
CA SER A 10 -21.75 0.39 52.23
C SER A 10 -20.51 -0.31 51.65
N GLY A 11 -19.40 -0.36 52.40
CA GLY A 11 -18.15 -0.99 51.97
C GLY A 11 -18.29 -2.45 51.50
N ARG A 12 -19.30 -3.18 52.00
CA ARG A 12 -19.61 -4.54 51.54
C ARG A 12 -20.18 -4.55 50.12
N LYS A 13 -21.03 -3.59 49.77
CA LYS A 13 -21.58 -3.43 48.40
C LYS A 13 -20.50 -2.98 47.42
N LEU A 14 -19.60 -2.11 47.88
CA LEU A 14 -18.46 -1.65 47.10
C LEU A 14 -17.51 -2.82 46.78
N SER A 15 -17.20 -3.67 47.77
CA SER A 15 -16.33 -4.84 47.58
C SER A 15 -16.90 -5.83 46.55
N VAL A 16 -18.20 -6.11 46.60
CA VAL A 16 -18.87 -7.00 45.61
C VAL A 16 -18.77 -6.41 44.20
N LEU A 17 -18.99 -5.10 44.06
CA LEU A 17 -18.89 -4.42 42.77
C LEU A 17 -17.47 -4.49 42.20
N VAL A 18 -16.45 -4.25 43.03
CA VAL A 18 -15.04 -4.35 42.62
C VAL A 18 -14.68 -5.76 42.18
N ILE A 19 -15.10 -6.80 42.93
CA ILE A 19 -14.85 -8.20 42.54
C ILE A 19 -15.50 -8.53 41.20
N LEU A 20 -16.74 -8.07 40.97
CA LEU A 20 -17.43 -8.27 39.69
C LEU A 20 -16.68 -7.60 38.54
N LEU A 21 -16.23 -6.36 38.72
CA LEU A 21 -15.44 -5.66 37.70
C LEU A 21 -14.10 -6.35 37.43
N ILE A 22 -13.44 -6.90 38.46
CA ILE A 22 -12.20 -7.66 38.29
C ILE A 22 -12.45 -8.94 37.47
N ILE A 23 -13.52 -9.67 37.77
CA ILE A 23 -13.89 -10.87 37.00
C ILE A 23 -14.18 -10.48 35.55
N ALA A 24 -14.96 -9.42 35.32
CA ALA A 24 -15.26 -8.93 33.98
C ALA A 24 -13.97 -8.55 33.22
N GLN A 25 -13.02 -7.87 33.89
CA GLN A 25 -11.74 -7.49 33.30
C GLN A 25 -10.90 -8.72 32.91
N ILE A 26 -10.83 -9.74 33.77
CA ILE A 26 -10.13 -11.00 33.49
C ILE A 26 -10.77 -11.70 32.28
N VAL A 27 -12.10 -11.74 32.22
CA VAL A 27 -12.82 -12.32 31.07
C VAL A 27 -12.52 -11.55 29.78
N CYS A 28 -12.53 -10.22 29.80
CA CYS A 28 -12.17 -9.41 28.63
C CYS A 28 -10.73 -9.68 28.16
N PHE A 29 -9.78 -9.84 29.07
CA PHE A 29 -8.40 -10.20 28.71
C PHE A 29 -8.29 -11.61 28.13
N LEU A 30 -9.03 -12.58 28.67
CA LEU A 30 -9.06 -13.94 28.12
C LEU A 30 -9.67 -13.96 26.71
N ILE A 31 -10.72 -13.19 26.46
CA ILE A 31 -11.32 -13.06 25.12
C ILE A 31 -10.31 -12.43 24.15
N GLY A 32 -9.65 -11.34 24.55
CA GLY A 32 -8.65 -10.66 23.72
C GLY A 32 -7.42 -11.51 23.44
N GLY A 33 -6.98 -12.35 24.38
CA GLY A 33 -5.77 -13.15 24.26
C GLY A 33 -5.97 -14.53 23.62
N LEU A 34 -7.12 -15.18 23.81
CA LEU A 34 -7.35 -16.56 23.38
C LEU A 34 -8.29 -16.69 22.18
N ILE A 35 -9.18 -15.71 21.96
CA ILE A 35 -10.23 -15.81 20.94
C ILE A 35 -9.99 -14.80 19.81
N ALA A 36 -9.67 -13.56 20.16
CA ALA A 36 -9.51 -12.51 19.16
C ALA A 36 -8.25 -12.74 18.30
N PRO A 37 -8.37 -12.65 16.96
CA PRO A 37 -7.19 -12.68 16.10
C PRO A 37 -6.38 -11.39 16.25
N THR A 38 -5.16 -11.40 15.72
CA THR A 38 -4.30 -10.21 15.64
C THR A 38 -5.06 -9.03 15.03
N PRO A 39 -5.04 -7.84 15.65
CA PRO A 39 -5.88 -6.71 15.26
C PRO A 39 -5.51 -6.12 13.89
N ALA A 40 -4.26 -6.27 13.46
CA ALA A 40 -3.79 -5.79 12.17
C ALA A 40 -2.85 -6.82 11.53
N GLY A 41 -2.88 -6.89 10.20
CA GLY A 41 -1.93 -7.65 9.39
C GLY A 41 -1.21 -6.71 8.43
N SER A 42 0.11 -6.88 8.32
CA SER A 42 0.93 -6.18 7.32
C SER A 42 1.36 -7.16 6.23
N GLN A 43 1.37 -6.71 4.99
CA GLN A 43 1.80 -7.53 3.86
C GLN A 43 2.68 -6.70 2.93
N ASN A 44 3.90 -7.15 2.70
CA ASN A 44 4.82 -6.52 1.77
C ASN A 44 4.54 -7.04 0.36
N ILE A 45 4.39 -6.12 -0.59
CA ILE A 45 4.07 -6.44 -1.98
C ILE A 45 5.13 -5.79 -2.86
N LEU A 46 5.88 -6.62 -3.58
CA LEU A 46 6.82 -6.13 -4.58
C LEU A 46 6.05 -5.71 -5.83
N GLY A 47 6.24 -4.46 -6.25
CA GLY A 47 5.64 -3.95 -7.49
C GLY A 47 6.20 -4.66 -8.70
N THR A 48 5.34 -5.14 -9.59
CA THR A 48 5.78 -5.73 -10.86
C THR A 48 5.84 -4.64 -11.93
N PRO A 49 7.02 -4.34 -12.50
CA PRO A 49 7.15 -3.35 -13.57
C PRO A 49 6.55 -3.92 -14.86
N CYS A 50 5.51 -3.28 -15.37
CA CYS A 50 4.82 -3.64 -16.60
C CYS A 50 5.15 -2.66 -17.71
N LYS A 51 5.40 -3.17 -18.92
CA LYS A 51 5.61 -2.33 -20.10
C LYS A 51 4.27 -1.82 -20.65
N ASP A 52 4.15 -0.51 -20.77
CA ASP A 52 3.08 0.19 -21.48
C ASP A 52 3.55 0.52 -22.90
N ILE A 53 3.29 -0.40 -23.84
CA ILE A 53 3.52 -0.17 -25.27
C ILE A 53 2.30 0.57 -25.80
N ARG A 54 2.38 1.91 -25.85
CA ARG A 54 1.32 2.72 -26.44
C ARG A 54 1.32 2.54 -27.96
N ILE A 55 0.23 1.98 -28.48
CA ILE A 55 -0.07 1.99 -29.91
C ILE A 55 -1.02 3.19 -30.10
N ASN A 56 -0.55 4.26 -30.75
CA ASN A 56 -1.33 5.44 -31.16
C ASN A 56 -1.64 6.52 -30.11
N GLY A 57 -0.62 7.12 -29.48
CA GLY A 57 -0.73 8.49 -28.93
C GLY A 57 -1.80 8.75 -27.86
N SER A 58 -2.39 7.70 -27.28
CA SER A 58 -3.37 7.81 -26.19
C SER A 58 -2.74 8.42 -24.94
N GLU A 59 -3.55 9.18 -24.21
CA GLU A 59 -3.11 9.84 -22.99
C GLU A 59 -2.62 8.78 -21.99
N PRO A 60 -1.67 9.13 -21.09
CA PRO A 60 -1.26 8.23 -20.04
C PRO A 60 -2.49 7.68 -19.28
N GLY A 61 -2.81 6.41 -19.51
CA GLY A 61 -3.83 5.66 -18.78
C GLY A 61 -5.27 5.78 -19.32
N ASP A 62 -5.42 5.90 -20.64
CA ASP A 62 -6.68 5.62 -21.34
C ASP A 62 -7.09 4.15 -21.14
N GLY A 63 -7.89 3.92 -20.11
CA GLY A 63 -8.79 2.76 -19.93
C GLY A 63 -8.15 1.39 -19.66
N LYS A 64 -6.84 1.21 -19.88
CA LYS A 64 -6.19 -0.10 -19.70
C LYS A 64 -5.54 -0.24 -18.32
N TRP A 65 -6.00 -1.24 -17.58
CA TRP A 65 -5.41 -1.64 -16.31
C TRP A 65 -4.33 -2.69 -16.52
N PHE A 66 -3.14 -2.44 -15.96
CA PHE A 66 -2.04 -3.39 -15.94
C PHE A 66 -2.09 -4.20 -14.65
N TYR A 67 -2.00 -5.53 -14.75
CA TYR A 67 -2.02 -6.43 -13.60
C TYR A 67 -1.00 -7.55 -13.80
N SER A 68 -0.46 -8.07 -12.70
CA SER A 68 0.60 -9.07 -12.74
C SER A 68 0.10 -10.52 -12.78
N ARG A 69 -1.17 -10.77 -12.41
CA ARG A 69 -1.72 -12.13 -12.31
C ARG A 69 -3.08 -12.26 -12.99
N GLY A 70 -3.29 -13.37 -13.69
CA GLY A 70 -4.54 -13.72 -14.36
C GLY A 70 -4.41 -13.75 -15.88
N LYS A 71 -5.52 -14.03 -16.57
CA LYS A 71 -5.56 -13.97 -18.04
C LYS A 71 -5.40 -12.51 -18.49
N GLY A 72 -4.45 -12.24 -19.39
CA GLY A 72 -4.11 -10.88 -19.84
C GLY A 72 -3.12 -10.14 -18.95
N ALA A 73 -2.39 -10.86 -18.08
CA ALA A 73 -1.32 -10.29 -17.28
C ALA A 73 -0.30 -9.54 -18.16
N CYS A 74 0.27 -8.47 -17.60
CA CYS A 74 1.22 -7.64 -18.31
C CYS A 74 2.53 -8.40 -18.58
N THR A 75 3.27 -7.94 -19.60
CA THR A 75 4.65 -8.37 -19.79
C THR A 75 5.55 -7.62 -18.80
N ALA A 76 6.10 -8.36 -17.84
CA ALA A 76 7.05 -7.81 -16.88
C ALA A 76 8.32 -7.34 -17.58
N VAL A 77 8.83 -6.19 -17.17
CA VAL A 77 10.09 -5.62 -17.67
C VAL A 77 11.24 -6.08 -16.79
N ASP A 78 12.29 -6.62 -17.40
CA ASP A 78 13.54 -6.86 -16.71
C ASP A 78 14.32 -5.54 -16.60
N MET A 79 14.28 -4.93 -15.42
CA MET A 79 14.93 -3.64 -15.15
C MET A 79 16.46 -3.69 -15.32
N ASN A 80 17.10 -4.85 -15.17
CA ASN A 80 18.56 -5.00 -15.32
C ASN A 80 19.01 -4.96 -16.79
N ARG A 81 18.13 -5.33 -17.71
CA ARG A 81 18.39 -5.31 -19.16
C ARG A 81 17.73 -4.12 -19.85
N PHE A 82 16.99 -3.31 -19.09
CA PHE A 82 16.29 -2.17 -19.63
C PHE A 82 17.28 -1.02 -19.82
N SER A 83 17.72 -0.80 -21.06
CA SER A 83 18.60 0.31 -21.39
C SER A 83 17.80 1.61 -21.33
N PHE A 84 18.12 2.49 -20.37
CA PHE A 84 17.53 3.82 -20.20
C PHE A 84 17.90 4.83 -21.31
N ASP A 85 18.24 4.35 -22.51
CA ASP A 85 18.85 5.13 -23.60
C ASP A 85 17.88 6.18 -24.21
N SER A 86 16.64 6.25 -23.72
CA SER A 86 15.75 7.38 -24.00
C SER A 86 14.84 7.66 -22.80
N HIS A 87 14.81 8.92 -22.33
CA HIS A 87 13.88 9.43 -21.31
C HIS A 87 12.41 9.09 -21.62
N HIS A 88 12.09 8.87 -22.90
CA HIS A 88 10.80 8.42 -23.37
C HIS A 88 10.41 7.00 -22.91
N GLN A 89 11.30 6.22 -22.31
CA GLN A 89 11.01 4.86 -21.85
C GLN A 89 10.62 4.80 -20.37
N ALA A 90 11.01 5.80 -19.56
CA ALA A 90 10.67 5.83 -18.13
C ALA A 90 9.15 5.95 -17.92
N TYR A 91 8.46 6.78 -18.72
CA TYR A 91 6.99 6.89 -18.66
C TYR A 91 6.25 5.64 -19.16
N GLN A 92 6.95 4.73 -19.85
CA GLN A 92 6.39 3.49 -20.39
C GLN A 92 6.40 2.36 -19.36
N VAL A 93 6.93 2.58 -18.16
CA VAL A 93 6.90 1.58 -17.09
C VAL A 93 5.79 1.91 -16.10
N VAL A 94 4.94 0.91 -15.83
CA VAL A 94 3.88 0.98 -14.83
C VAL A 94 4.17 -0.04 -13.75
N TYR A 95 4.34 0.41 -12.52
CA TYR A 95 4.48 -0.50 -11.38
C TYR A 95 3.10 -0.93 -10.92
N THR A 96 2.85 -2.24 -10.93
CA THR A 96 1.53 -2.80 -10.59
C THR A 96 1.59 -3.55 -9.27
N PHE A 97 0.63 -3.27 -8.41
CA PHE A 97 0.46 -3.90 -7.10
C PHE A 97 -0.96 -4.47 -7.03
N GLN A 98 -1.07 -5.78 -7.19
CA GLN A 98 -2.35 -6.48 -7.12
C GLN A 98 -2.55 -7.05 -5.72
N MET A 99 -3.64 -6.65 -5.07
CA MET A 99 -3.97 -6.91 -3.68
C MET A 99 -5.30 -7.67 -3.55
N PRO A 100 -5.40 -8.66 -2.64
CA PRO A 100 -4.35 -9.19 -1.78
C PRO A 100 -3.38 -10.13 -2.53
N VAL A 101 -2.24 -10.47 -1.90
CA VAL A 101 -1.25 -11.37 -2.50
C VAL A 101 -1.64 -12.83 -2.21
N PRO A 102 -1.58 -13.72 -3.22
CA PRO A 102 -1.88 -15.13 -3.00
C PRO A 102 -0.85 -15.76 -2.05
N ARG A 103 -1.32 -16.59 -1.11
CA ARG A 103 -0.48 -17.30 -0.15
C ARG A 103 -0.80 -18.79 -0.20
N ASN A 104 0.22 -19.64 -0.13
CA ASN A 104 0.06 -21.11 -0.17
C ASN A 104 -0.78 -21.61 -1.36
N LYS A 105 -0.61 -20.99 -2.54
CA LYS A 105 -1.38 -21.27 -3.78
C LYS A 105 -2.88 -20.96 -3.67
N MET A 106 -3.32 -20.28 -2.62
CA MET A 106 -4.69 -19.80 -2.47
C MET A 106 -4.76 -18.31 -2.79
N GLN A 107 -5.72 -17.93 -3.61
CA GLN A 107 -6.05 -16.52 -3.84
C GLN A 107 -6.86 -16.04 -2.63
N LEU A 108 -6.27 -15.15 -1.86
CA LEU A 108 -6.95 -14.48 -0.77
C LEU A 108 -7.89 -13.40 -1.32
N ASP A 109 -8.82 -12.98 -0.50
CA ASP A 109 -9.78 -11.91 -0.75
C ASP A 109 -9.87 -11.01 0.47
N TYR A 110 -10.16 -9.73 0.23
CA TYR A 110 -10.52 -8.83 1.30
C TYR A 110 -11.98 -9.02 1.70
N SER A 111 -12.25 -8.73 2.97
CA SER A 111 -13.59 -8.82 3.55
C SER A 111 -14.08 -7.45 3.95
N ARG A 112 -15.40 -7.22 3.81
CA ARG A 112 -16.06 -5.98 4.24
C ARG A 112 -16.01 -5.74 5.74
N TRP A 113 -15.66 -6.76 6.53
CA TRP A 113 -15.42 -6.63 7.97
C TRP A 113 -14.07 -5.98 8.29
N GLN A 114 -13.18 -5.85 7.32
CA GLN A 114 -11.93 -5.11 7.47
C GLN A 114 -12.21 -3.62 7.35
N GLN A 115 -11.85 -2.88 8.40
CA GLN A 115 -12.22 -1.48 8.54
C GLN A 115 -11.30 -0.54 7.75
N ASN A 116 -10.02 -0.88 7.59
CA ASN A 116 -9.07 0.03 6.97
C ASN A 116 -8.01 -0.71 6.14
N LEU A 117 -7.62 -0.10 5.01
CA LEU A 117 -6.46 -0.50 4.21
C LEU A 117 -5.53 0.69 4.04
N ILE A 118 -4.33 0.59 4.59
CA ILE A 118 -3.29 1.61 4.49
C ILE A 118 -2.21 1.12 3.52
N GLY A 119 -1.91 1.94 2.52
CA GLY A 119 -0.83 1.72 1.57
C GLY A 119 0.38 2.58 1.89
N VAL A 120 1.53 1.95 2.13
CA VAL A 120 2.83 2.60 2.30
C VAL A 120 3.76 2.12 1.21
N LEU A 121 4.40 3.06 0.50
CA LEU A 121 5.40 2.77 -0.52
C LEU A 121 6.80 2.87 0.07
N GLN A 122 7.57 1.82 -0.13
CA GLN A 122 9.01 1.83 0.07
C GLN A 122 9.66 1.75 -1.31
N VAL A 123 10.58 2.67 -1.58
CA VAL A 123 11.31 2.74 -2.85
C VAL A 123 12.71 2.23 -2.60
N ASP A 124 13.12 1.23 -3.38
CA ASP A 124 14.50 0.73 -3.38
C ASP A 124 15.24 1.34 -4.56
N ILE A 125 16.27 2.13 -4.26
CA ILE A 125 17.09 2.82 -5.26
C ILE A 125 18.52 2.33 -5.12
N VAL A 126 19.09 1.82 -6.21
CA VAL A 126 20.49 1.40 -6.28
C VAL A 126 21.38 2.62 -6.56
N TYR A 127 22.47 2.75 -5.82
CA TYR A 127 23.49 3.76 -6.03
C TYR A 127 24.27 3.50 -7.32
N HIS A 128 24.42 4.56 -8.11
CA HIS A 128 25.28 4.57 -9.28
C HIS A 128 26.06 5.89 -9.33
N SER A 129 27.36 5.79 -9.62
CA SER A 129 28.30 6.92 -9.70
C SER A 129 27.92 8.03 -10.70
N GLN A 130 26.98 7.78 -11.61
CA GLN A 130 26.50 8.73 -12.63
C GLN A 130 25.16 9.38 -12.25
N ILE A 131 24.44 8.80 -11.27
CA ILE A 131 23.08 9.20 -10.90
C ILE A 131 23.03 9.28 -9.37
N GLU A 132 23.57 10.38 -8.84
CA GLU A 132 23.49 10.68 -7.42
C GLU A 132 22.17 11.37 -7.10
N ILE A 133 21.44 10.84 -6.12
CA ILE A 133 20.18 11.43 -5.67
C ILE A 133 20.46 12.36 -4.50
N ALA A 134 19.99 13.62 -4.62
CA ALA A 134 20.06 14.57 -3.53
C ALA A 134 19.36 14.02 -2.27
N PRO A 135 19.90 14.25 -1.05
CA PRO A 135 19.36 13.67 0.18
C PRO A 135 17.88 13.92 0.44
N ARG A 136 17.35 15.01 -0.13
CA ARG A 136 15.93 15.35 -0.09
C ARG A 136 15.46 15.67 -1.50
N THR A 137 14.82 14.72 -2.15
CA THR A 137 14.33 14.84 -3.52
C THR A 137 12.80 14.86 -3.57
N LYS A 138 12.25 15.54 -4.56
CA LYS A 138 10.79 15.58 -4.78
C LYS A 138 10.46 14.56 -5.86
N ILE A 139 9.60 13.60 -5.53
CA ILE A 139 9.10 12.62 -6.49
C ILE A 139 7.64 12.88 -6.81
N THR A 140 7.29 12.74 -8.09
CA THR A 140 5.91 12.82 -8.57
C THR A 140 5.43 11.41 -8.87
N LEU A 141 4.26 11.06 -8.34
CA LEU A 141 3.64 9.75 -8.47
C LEU A 141 2.26 9.92 -9.12
N ASP A 142 2.04 9.36 -10.31
CA ASP A 142 0.69 9.16 -10.85
C ASP A 142 0.18 7.80 -10.35
N ALA A 143 -0.65 7.85 -9.30
CA ALA A 143 -1.20 6.68 -8.64
C ALA A 143 -2.67 6.48 -9.02
N ARG A 144 -3.00 5.28 -9.49
CA ARG A 144 -4.35 4.90 -9.90
C ARG A 144 -4.75 3.61 -9.22
N LEU A 145 -5.86 3.67 -8.51
CA LEU A 145 -6.45 2.56 -7.78
C LEU A 145 -7.68 2.08 -8.54
N ALA A 146 -7.76 0.76 -8.74
CA ALA A 146 -8.88 0.05 -9.30
C ALA A 146 -9.34 -1.06 -8.35
N TYR A 147 -10.56 -1.52 -8.56
CA TYR A 147 -11.14 -2.62 -7.81
C TYR A 147 -11.77 -3.66 -8.73
N ARG A 148 -11.97 -4.86 -8.16
CA ARG A 148 -12.71 -5.96 -8.77
C ARG A 148 -13.40 -6.77 -7.66
N ASN A 149 -14.56 -7.36 -7.97
CA ASN A 149 -15.26 -8.25 -7.04
C ASN A 149 -15.16 -9.72 -7.51
N LYS A 150 -15.48 -10.65 -6.60
CA LYS A 150 -15.65 -12.06 -6.95
C LYS A 150 -16.75 -12.22 -8.01
N GLY A 151 -16.47 -13.01 -9.03
CA GLY A 151 -17.38 -13.25 -10.16
C GLY A 151 -17.13 -12.37 -11.38
N ASP A 152 -16.40 -11.26 -11.24
CA ASP A 152 -15.92 -10.46 -12.37
C ASP A 152 -14.76 -11.19 -13.09
N SER A 153 -14.64 -11.03 -14.41
CA SER A 153 -13.52 -11.59 -15.18
C SER A 153 -12.17 -10.97 -14.78
N ASP A 154 -11.05 -11.64 -15.10
CA ASP A 154 -9.70 -11.21 -14.69
C ASP A 154 -9.26 -9.83 -15.24
N ASP A 155 -9.86 -9.41 -16.34
CA ASP A 155 -9.62 -8.17 -17.04
C ASP A 155 -10.61 -7.03 -16.67
N ALA A 156 -11.70 -7.34 -15.94
CA ALA A 156 -12.77 -6.39 -15.63
C ALA A 156 -12.46 -5.48 -14.43
N TRP A 157 -11.30 -4.82 -14.44
CA TRP A 157 -10.92 -3.84 -13.42
C TRP A 157 -11.68 -2.52 -13.61
N LYS A 158 -12.23 -2.01 -12.51
CA LYS A 158 -13.03 -0.76 -12.49
C LYS A 158 -12.24 0.35 -11.77
N PRO A 159 -12.23 1.58 -12.29
CA PRO A 159 -11.58 2.70 -11.62
C PRO A 159 -12.20 2.94 -10.24
N TYR A 160 -11.35 3.09 -9.22
CA TYR A 160 -11.75 3.54 -7.88
C TYR A 160 -11.40 5.02 -7.69
N ALA A 161 -10.12 5.35 -7.85
CA ALA A 161 -9.58 6.69 -7.69
C ALA A 161 -8.29 6.84 -8.50
N ALA A 162 -7.98 8.05 -8.93
CA ALA A 162 -6.72 8.39 -9.58
C ALA A 162 -6.26 9.76 -9.11
N SER A 163 -4.98 9.91 -8.82
CA SER A 163 -4.39 11.19 -8.43
C SER A 163 -2.91 11.23 -8.78
N VAL A 164 -2.46 12.40 -9.22
CA VAL A 164 -1.04 12.73 -9.31
C VAL A 164 -0.63 13.39 -8.00
N VAL A 165 0.35 12.83 -7.32
CA VAL A 165 0.76 13.23 -5.97
C VAL A 165 2.25 13.49 -5.94
N GLU A 166 2.63 14.64 -5.40
CA GLU A 166 4.03 14.96 -5.15
C GLU A 166 4.37 14.63 -3.69
N ARG A 167 5.53 13.99 -3.49
CA ARG A 167 6.04 13.59 -2.17
C ARG A 167 7.53 13.92 -2.07
N MET A 168 7.98 14.25 -0.87
CA MET A 168 9.40 14.37 -0.58
C MET A 168 9.93 13.00 -0.18
N LEU A 169 11.06 12.63 -0.74
CA LEU A 169 11.78 11.41 -0.45
C LEU A 169 13.11 11.81 0.18
N ASP A 170 13.32 11.38 1.42
CA ASP A 170 14.56 11.60 2.15
C ASP A 170 15.38 10.32 2.05
N CYS A 171 16.52 10.37 1.36
CA CYS A 171 17.41 9.24 1.14
C CYS A 171 18.79 9.54 1.70
N SER A 172 19.41 8.55 2.34
CA SER A 172 20.82 8.61 2.73
C SER A 172 21.55 7.33 2.32
N ILE A 173 22.84 7.46 2.06
CA ILE A 173 23.72 6.33 1.80
C ILE A 173 24.91 6.42 2.77
N ASN A 174 25.20 5.32 3.46
CA ASN A 174 26.32 5.27 4.40
C ASN A 174 27.63 4.94 3.69
N ASP A 175 27.57 4.03 2.72
CA ASP A 175 28.71 3.57 1.93
C ASP A 175 28.39 3.79 0.45
N GLU A 176 29.08 4.72 -0.19
CA GLU A 176 28.95 5.07 -1.62
C GLU A 176 29.58 4.01 -2.54
N MET A 177 29.25 2.74 -2.30
CA MET A 177 29.70 1.62 -3.09
C MET A 177 28.71 1.34 -4.21
N GLU A 178 29.21 1.10 -5.43
CA GLU A 178 28.35 0.69 -6.54
C GLU A 178 27.53 -0.55 -6.17
N GLN A 179 26.26 -0.58 -6.58
CA GLN A 179 25.28 -1.62 -6.26
C GLN A 179 24.72 -1.61 -4.82
N TYR A 180 25.09 -0.65 -3.96
CA TYR A 180 24.45 -0.49 -2.65
C TYR A 180 23.16 0.30 -2.77
N ASN A 181 22.17 -0.03 -1.95
CA ASN A 181 20.88 0.67 -1.95
C ASN A 181 20.91 1.91 -1.06
N TYR A 182 20.30 2.99 -1.52
CA TYR A 182 19.95 4.11 -0.66
C TYR A 182 18.97 3.66 0.43
N ASN A 183 19.15 4.17 1.64
CA ASN A 183 18.19 4.06 2.71
C ASN A 183 17.22 5.23 2.63
N CYS A 184 16.07 5.00 2.01
CA CYS A 184 15.04 6.03 1.81
C CYS A 184 13.89 5.90 2.80
N SER A 185 13.29 7.03 3.17
CA SER A 185 12.10 7.08 4.00
C SER A 185 10.87 6.48 3.30
N THR A 186 9.91 6.00 4.09
CA THR A 186 8.68 5.42 3.56
C THR A 186 7.66 6.51 3.20
N ILE A 187 6.89 6.28 2.15
CA ILE A 187 5.93 7.25 1.62
C ILE A 187 4.50 6.76 1.89
N PRO A 188 3.67 7.51 2.64
CA PRO A 188 2.26 7.19 2.76
C PRO A 188 1.55 7.48 1.44
N LEU A 189 0.94 6.44 0.84
CA LEU A 189 0.22 6.55 -0.43
C LEU A 189 -1.25 6.86 -0.23
N PHE A 190 -1.97 5.97 0.45
CA PHE A 190 -3.42 6.07 0.62
C PHE A 190 -3.88 5.36 1.88
N GLU A 191 -5.08 5.73 2.33
CA GLU A 191 -5.81 5.10 3.41
C GLU A 191 -7.28 4.96 2.98
N LEU A 192 -7.78 3.73 2.95
CA LEU A 192 -9.19 3.45 2.66
C LEU A 192 -9.91 3.13 3.96
N GLY A 193 -10.80 4.02 4.41
CA GLY A 193 -11.59 3.82 5.64
C GLY A 193 -12.67 2.72 5.57
N SER A 194 -12.73 1.93 4.50
CA SER A 194 -13.48 0.68 4.42
C SER A 194 -13.03 -0.15 3.22
N LEU A 195 -13.00 -1.48 3.34
CA LEU A 195 -12.76 -2.37 2.19
C LEU A 195 -14.08 -2.93 1.66
N PHE A 196 -14.72 -2.23 0.74
CA PHE A 196 -16.00 -2.68 0.18
C PHE A 196 -15.86 -3.80 -0.87
N HIS A 197 -14.74 -3.80 -1.60
CA HIS A 197 -14.42 -4.72 -2.69
C HIS A 197 -13.45 -5.83 -2.28
N ASP A 198 -13.51 -6.96 -3.00
CA ASP A 198 -12.73 -8.16 -2.69
C ASP A 198 -11.26 -8.06 -3.16
N TYR A 199 -11.02 -7.35 -4.27
CA TYR A 199 -9.71 -7.20 -4.90
C TYR A 199 -9.43 -5.75 -5.25
N TYR A 200 -8.18 -5.33 -5.08
CA TYR A 200 -7.69 -4.01 -5.45
C TYR A 200 -6.45 -4.12 -6.34
N LEU A 201 -6.29 -3.15 -7.21
CA LEU A 201 -5.14 -3.02 -8.10
C LEU A 201 -4.64 -1.59 -8.05
N LEU A 202 -3.38 -1.41 -7.70
CA LEU A 202 -2.74 -0.11 -7.68
C LEU A 202 -1.69 -0.06 -8.78
N ASN A 203 -1.85 0.91 -9.69
CA ASN A 203 -0.89 1.21 -10.72
C ASN A 203 -0.21 2.53 -10.38
N ILE A 204 1.12 2.50 -10.34
CA ILE A 204 1.94 3.68 -10.07
C ILE A 204 2.82 3.94 -11.27
N ARG A 205 2.82 5.20 -11.73
CA ARG A 205 3.73 5.70 -12.75
C ARG A 205 4.59 6.81 -12.15
N LEU A 206 5.83 6.85 -12.59
CA LEU A 206 6.79 7.91 -12.25
C LEU A 206 6.93 8.80 -13.49
N PRO A 207 6.11 9.86 -13.63
CA PRO A 207 6.30 10.81 -14.71
C PRO A 207 7.67 11.49 -14.56
N ALA A 208 8.46 11.50 -15.63
CA ALA A 208 9.62 12.36 -15.72
C ALA A 208 9.12 13.78 -16.03
N ASP A 209 9.38 14.72 -15.12
CA ASP A 209 9.07 16.14 -15.32
C ASP A 209 10.11 16.73 -16.29
N THR A 210 9.86 16.61 -17.59
CA THR A 210 10.76 17.14 -18.64
C THR A 210 10.72 18.67 -18.76
N ASP A 211 9.74 19.33 -18.13
CA ASP A 211 9.60 20.80 -18.17
C ASP A 211 10.34 21.49 -17.02
N ARG A 212 10.81 20.73 -16.02
CA ARG A 212 11.80 21.22 -15.05
C ARG A 212 13.18 20.74 -15.47
N ASN A 213 13.76 21.45 -16.43
CA ASN A 213 15.21 21.41 -16.68
C ASN A 213 15.95 21.66 -15.35
N ILE A 214 16.47 20.60 -14.74
CA ILE A 214 17.58 20.66 -13.79
C ILE A 214 18.84 20.38 -14.59
#